data_AF-A0A359HN02-F1
#
_entry.id   AF-A0A359HN02-F1
#
_cell.length_a   1.000
_cell.length_b   1.000
_cell.length_c   1.000
_cell.angle_alpha   90.00
_cell.angle_beta   90.00
_cell.angle_gamma   90.00
#
_symmetry.space_group_name_H-M   'P 1'
#
loop_
_entity.id
_entity.type
_entity.pdbx_description
1 polymer ?
#
loop_
_entity_poly.entity_id
_entity_poly.type
_entity_poly.pdbx_seq_one_letter_code
_entity_poly.pdbx_strand_id
1 'polypeptide(L)'
;MKTKTRIQHITYILILLIFMVTLFAPAGSMRVTASEKSSYIVQGTNVNTVADLVARYGGTVTSRLDIINGVGAILSVSAANELLSEPAILAVTLNSQMQIDSEVTKETVGKNQANTTPETNYPEIVGATAVWDVGVKGDGIGVAIIDTGIEQVNGLKKDTNGHNGRIVGWVDFIDGKRNPTDPNGHGTHIAGVIANSDIGADGKWNGVAPGVNLVGIRVANENGYANYEDVIQGIQWAVEHQDEYNIRVLNFSMSAEVRSPYWGDPINQALMYAWSQGIVVVTAAGNNGPEALSVGVPGNNPYLITVGAFTDAYTPWNWTDDYIPSFSSAGPTQDGFIKPDLIAPGGHIVSTMDKKSKLAVDNPENKVGKDYFQMAGTSQSAAVVSGVAALMLANNPDLTPGMVKYRLQASAIPQVNLLTGEAGFSVWQQGSGRVFAPLAVFAEIDGGPSDSGMDILADLNDEVHYVGYSYRDENGLYQLYGVDENWAGGAGVWDGVSIHPDGGYWTDGGYWTDGGFWTDGSLWSVSGILTNGGYWTDGGYWTDGGYWTDGGYWTDGGYWTDGGFWTDGGYWTDGAFWTDGGYWTDGGYWTDSEFWTDGGYWT
;
A
#
# COMPACT_ATOMS: atom_id res chain seq x y z
N MET A 1 -81.30 -20.99 18.40
CA MET A 1 -82.24 -20.74 17.28
C MET A 1 -81.51 -20.83 15.94
N LYS A 2 -81.76 -21.94 15.21
CA LYS A 2 -81.78 -22.14 13.74
C LYS A 2 -80.71 -21.50 12.81
N THR A 3 -79.73 -22.32 12.42
CA THR A 3 -79.42 -22.83 11.05
C THR A 3 -79.81 -21.99 9.81
N LYS A 4 -78.85 -21.77 8.87
CA LYS A 4 -78.72 -22.51 7.58
C LYS A 4 -77.68 -21.92 6.60
N THR A 5 -77.05 -22.85 5.89
CA THR A 5 -76.02 -22.84 4.84
C THR A 5 -76.45 -22.28 3.47
N ARG A 6 -75.50 -21.70 2.70
CA ARG A 6 -75.35 -21.70 1.21
C ARG A 6 -74.00 -21.04 0.85
N ILE A 7 -72.93 -21.76 0.49
CA ILE A 7 -72.51 -22.22 -0.86
C ILE A 7 -72.53 -21.10 -1.92
N GLN A 8 -71.35 -20.68 -2.42
CA GLN A 8 -70.93 -20.77 -3.84
C GLN A 8 -69.46 -20.26 -4.06
N HIS A 9 -68.63 -21.18 -4.59
CA HIS A 9 -67.50 -21.03 -5.55
C HIS A 9 -66.20 -20.27 -5.21
N ILE A 10 -65.24 -21.02 -4.64
CA ILE A 10 -63.88 -21.34 -5.12
C ILE A 10 -63.28 -20.45 -6.24
N THR A 11 -62.17 -19.76 -5.95
CA THR A 11 -60.96 -19.76 -6.81
C THR A 11 -59.73 -19.37 -5.97
N TYR A 12 -58.82 -20.31 -5.74
CA TYR A 12 -57.44 -20.07 -5.32
C TYR A 12 -56.57 -21.20 -5.90
N ILE A 13 -55.38 -20.81 -6.37
CA ILE A 13 -54.16 -21.62 -6.56
C ILE A 13 -53.99 -22.36 -7.91
N LEU A 14 -52.76 -22.22 -8.43
CA LEU A 14 -51.99 -23.06 -9.36
C LEU A 14 -51.81 -22.53 -10.79
N ILE A 15 -50.70 -21.81 -11.01
CA ILE A 15 -50.00 -21.78 -12.31
C ILE A 15 -48.55 -22.21 -12.05
N LEU A 16 -48.33 -23.52 -12.16
CA LEU A 16 -47.03 -24.11 -12.48
C LEU A 16 -47.33 -25.34 -13.35
N LEU A 17 -46.54 -25.49 -14.42
CA LEU A 17 -46.29 -26.70 -15.21
C LEU A 17 -47.25 -27.09 -16.36
N ILE A 18 -46.58 -27.41 -17.49
CA ILE A 18 -46.96 -28.22 -18.66
C ILE A 18 -47.50 -27.43 -19.87
N PHE A 19 -46.61 -27.21 -20.84
CA PHE A 19 -46.95 -27.48 -22.24
C PHE A 19 -45.74 -28.06 -22.98
N MET A 20 -45.84 -29.34 -23.31
CA MET A 20 -45.01 -30.03 -24.29
C MET A 20 -45.97 -30.85 -25.15
N VAL A 21 -46.17 -30.45 -26.41
CA VAL A 21 -46.48 -31.37 -27.51
C VAL A 21 -45.75 -30.89 -28.78
N THR A 22 -44.81 -31.74 -29.16
CA THR A 22 -44.09 -31.95 -30.42
C THR A 22 -44.68 -31.42 -31.74
N LEU A 23 -43.80 -30.85 -32.56
CA LEU A 23 -43.86 -30.90 -34.03
C LEU A 23 -42.48 -31.35 -34.55
N PHE A 24 -42.47 -32.52 -35.19
CA PHE A 24 -41.34 -33.08 -35.93
C PHE A 24 -41.08 -32.28 -37.22
N ALA A 25 -39.83 -31.87 -37.46
CA ALA A 25 -39.28 -31.50 -38.76
C ALA A 25 -37.74 -31.73 -38.76
N PRO A 26 -37.12 -32.01 -39.92
CA PRO A 26 -36.07 -33.02 -40.06
C PRO A 26 -34.67 -32.55 -39.69
N ALA A 27 -33.79 -33.53 -39.48
CA ALA A 27 -32.34 -33.39 -39.29
C ALA A 27 -31.71 -32.43 -40.30
N GLY A 28 -31.52 -31.18 -39.87
CA GLY A 28 -30.64 -30.20 -40.50
C GLY A 28 -29.34 -30.17 -39.72
N SER A 29 -28.24 -30.40 -40.42
CA SER A 29 -26.84 -30.29 -39.97
C SER A 29 -26.65 -29.47 -38.69
N MET A 30 -26.11 -30.09 -37.63
CA MET A 30 -25.45 -29.35 -36.55
C MET A 30 -24.39 -28.46 -37.21
N ARG A 31 -24.67 -27.16 -37.32
CA ARG A 31 -23.60 -26.19 -37.38
C ARG A 31 -22.89 -26.32 -36.04
N VAL A 32 -21.67 -26.85 -36.06
CA VAL A 32 -20.71 -26.66 -34.98
C VAL A 32 -20.64 -25.14 -34.79
N THR A 33 -21.33 -24.64 -33.77
CA THR A 33 -21.11 -23.28 -33.28
C THR A 33 -19.64 -23.20 -32.94
N ALA A 34 -18.91 -22.28 -33.58
CA ALA A 34 -17.52 -22.01 -33.22
C ALA A 34 -17.45 -21.87 -31.70
N SER A 35 -16.60 -22.66 -31.03
CA SER A 35 -16.48 -22.54 -29.59
C SER A 35 -16.04 -21.11 -29.29
N GLU A 36 -16.81 -20.40 -28.47
CA GLU A 36 -16.48 -19.05 -28.03
C GLU A 36 -15.06 -19.05 -27.44
N LYS A 37 -14.19 -18.23 -28.04
CA LYS A 37 -12.79 -18.11 -27.64
C LYS A 37 -12.63 -16.85 -26.78
N SER A 38 -11.88 -16.97 -25.69
CA SER A 38 -11.56 -15.88 -24.77
C SER A 38 -10.05 -15.76 -24.58
N SER A 39 -9.60 -14.62 -24.06
CA SER A 39 -8.19 -14.39 -23.70
C SER A 39 -7.94 -14.79 -22.24
N TYR A 40 -6.84 -15.51 -22.02
CA TYR A 40 -6.42 -16.06 -20.74
C TYR A 40 -4.94 -15.77 -20.50
N ILE A 41 -4.56 -15.75 -19.23
CA ILE A 41 -3.20 -15.93 -18.76
C ILE A 41 -3.10 -17.38 -18.28
N VAL A 42 -2.17 -18.13 -18.85
CA VAL A 42 -1.92 -19.53 -18.49
C VAL A 42 -0.54 -19.61 -17.84
N GLN A 43 -0.48 -20.15 -16.63
CA GLN A 43 0.76 -20.29 -15.86
C GLN A 43 1.08 -21.76 -15.62
N GLY A 44 2.36 -22.07 -15.50
CA GLY A 44 2.79 -23.43 -15.30
C GLY A 44 4.23 -23.53 -14.82
N THR A 45 4.76 -24.74 -14.88
CA THR A 45 6.14 -25.05 -14.44
C THR A 45 7.23 -24.26 -15.17
N ASN A 46 7.01 -23.97 -16.45
CA ASN A 46 7.79 -23.01 -17.21
C ASN A 46 7.02 -22.61 -18.48
N VAL A 47 7.30 -21.40 -18.93
CA VAL A 47 6.76 -20.76 -20.13
C VAL A 47 6.80 -21.61 -21.42
N ASN A 48 7.86 -22.40 -21.69
CA ASN A 48 7.96 -23.18 -22.93
C ASN A 48 7.00 -24.36 -22.91
N THR A 49 6.97 -25.09 -21.79
CA THR A 49 6.01 -26.18 -21.58
C THR A 49 4.59 -25.66 -21.67
N VAL A 50 4.29 -24.51 -21.06
CA VAL A 50 2.96 -23.90 -21.11
C VAL A 50 2.57 -23.52 -22.54
N ALA A 51 3.47 -22.87 -23.29
CA ALA A 51 3.22 -22.50 -24.69
C ALA A 51 2.90 -23.72 -25.57
N ASP A 52 3.66 -24.80 -25.41
CA ASP A 52 3.45 -26.06 -26.13
C ASP A 52 2.11 -26.71 -25.79
N LEU A 53 1.71 -26.68 -24.51
CA LEU A 53 0.41 -27.18 -24.05
C LEU A 53 -0.74 -26.34 -24.61
N VAL A 54 -0.66 -25.01 -24.54
CA VAL A 54 -1.66 -24.11 -25.15
C VAL A 54 -1.84 -24.44 -26.64
N ALA A 55 -0.76 -24.62 -27.38
CA ALA A 55 -0.82 -25.00 -28.79
C ALA A 55 -1.43 -26.40 -29.01
N ARG A 56 -1.08 -27.38 -28.17
CA ARG A 56 -1.61 -28.76 -28.22
C ARG A 56 -3.12 -28.81 -28.03
N TYR A 57 -3.66 -27.96 -27.15
CA TYR A 57 -5.10 -27.83 -26.90
C TYR A 57 -5.81 -26.87 -27.89
N GLY A 58 -5.14 -26.49 -28.98
CA GLY A 58 -5.74 -25.69 -30.05
C GLY A 58 -5.88 -24.19 -29.75
N GLY A 59 -5.18 -23.71 -28.72
CA GLY A 59 -5.03 -22.30 -28.40
C GLY A 59 -3.98 -21.60 -29.26
N THR A 60 -4.00 -20.27 -29.19
CA THR A 60 -2.99 -19.40 -29.81
C THR A 60 -2.30 -18.61 -28.71
N VAL A 61 -0.99 -18.78 -28.55
CA VAL A 61 -0.18 -17.93 -27.67
C VAL A 61 -0.12 -16.52 -28.24
N THR A 62 -0.41 -15.52 -27.41
CA THR A 62 -0.40 -14.09 -27.77
C THR A 62 0.84 -13.37 -27.23
N SER A 63 1.32 -13.76 -26.05
CA SER A 63 2.53 -13.22 -25.43
C SER A 63 3.24 -14.26 -24.56
N ARG A 64 4.52 -14.02 -24.31
CA ARG A 64 5.29 -14.76 -23.30
C ARG A 64 5.39 -13.90 -22.05
N LEU A 65 5.09 -14.49 -20.91
CA LEU A 65 5.08 -13.86 -19.59
C LEU A 65 6.06 -14.63 -18.70
N ASP A 66 7.34 -14.63 -19.11
CA ASP A 66 8.40 -15.40 -18.45
C ASP A 66 8.54 -15.02 -16.96
N ILE A 67 8.25 -13.76 -16.60
CA ILE A 67 8.25 -13.26 -15.20
C ILE A 67 7.32 -14.03 -14.25
N ILE A 68 6.28 -14.68 -14.77
CA ILE A 68 5.32 -15.50 -14.00
C ILE A 68 5.21 -16.93 -14.56
N ASN A 69 6.24 -17.39 -15.28
CA ASN A 69 6.28 -18.71 -15.93
C ASN A 69 5.03 -19.03 -16.77
N GLY A 70 4.49 -18.02 -17.46
CA GLY A 70 3.20 -18.11 -18.14
C GLY A 70 3.21 -17.55 -19.56
N VAL A 71 2.03 -17.62 -20.18
CA VAL A 71 1.75 -17.05 -21.50
C VAL A 71 0.38 -16.38 -21.50
N GLY A 72 0.25 -15.29 -22.26
CA GLY A 72 -1.05 -14.86 -22.75
C GLY A 72 -1.52 -15.82 -23.86
N ALA A 73 -2.80 -16.18 -23.87
CA ALA A 73 -3.34 -17.11 -24.85
C ALA A 73 -4.81 -16.85 -25.19
N ILE A 74 -5.19 -17.11 -26.44
CA ILE A 74 -6.57 -17.19 -26.88
C ILE A 74 -6.98 -18.67 -26.94
N LEU A 75 -7.94 -19.06 -26.12
CA LEU A 75 -8.41 -20.45 -25.94
C LEU A 75 -9.94 -20.53 -25.99
N SER A 76 -10.48 -21.70 -26.37
CA SER A 76 -11.89 -21.97 -26.08
C SER A 76 -12.08 -22.24 -24.60
N VAL A 77 -13.28 -21.99 -24.07
CA VAL A 77 -13.60 -22.31 -22.66
C VAL A 77 -13.35 -23.79 -22.34
N SER A 78 -13.64 -24.70 -23.30
CA SER A 78 -13.35 -26.12 -23.12
C SER A 78 -11.85 -26.41 -23.02
N ALA A 79 -11.04 -25.82 -23.90
CA ALA A 79 -9.58 -26.02 -23.89
C ALA A 79 -8.95 -25.44 -22.61
N ALA A 80 -9.40 -24.26 -22.16
CA ALA A 80 -8.96 -23.66 -20.91
C ALA A 80 -9.23 -24.58 -19.70
N ASN A 81 -10.43 -25.18 -19.63
CA ASN A 81 -10.77 -26.12 -18.57
C ASN A 81 -10.00 -27.44 -18.65
N GLU A 82 -9.76 -27.95 -19.87
CA GLU A 82 -8.99 -29.18 -20.05
C GLU A 82 -7.50 -29.00 -19.71
N LEU A 83 -6.92 -27.82 -19.97
CA LEU A 83 -5.53 -27.50 -19.60
C LEU A 83 -5.27 -27.64 -18.09
N LEU A 84 -6.26 -27.37 -17.24
CA LEU A 84 -6.13 -27.54 -15.78
C LEU A 84 -5.91 -29.01 -15.36
N SER A 85 -6.12 -29.98 -16.26
CA SER A 85 -5.81 -31.39 -15.99
C SER A 85 -4.35 -31.78 -16.29
N GLU A 86 -3.60 -30.90 -16.96
CA GLU A 86 -2.18 -31.14 -17.27
C GLU A 86 -1.32 -30.85 -16.03
N PRO A 87 -0.50 -31.80 -15.54
CA PRO A 87 0.28 -31.61 -14.31
C PRO A 87 1.28 -30.43 -14.34
N ALA A 88 1.61 -29.93 -15.54
CA ALA A 88 2.51 -28.81 -15.73
C ALA A 88 1.83 -27.44 -15.71
N ILE A 89 0.49 -27.39 -15.69
CA ILE A 89 -0.31 -26.16 -15.62
C ILE A 89 -0.67 -25.91 -14.16
N LEU A 90 -0.38 -24.69 -13.69
CA LEU A 90 -0.64 -24.25 -12.33
C LEU A 90 -1.94 -23.42 -12.25
N ALA A 91 -2.15 -22.53 -13.22
CA ALA A 91 -3.34 -21.68 -13.25
C ALA A 91 -3.76 -21.34 -14.68
N VAL A 92 -5.06 -21.12 -14.87
CA VAL A 92 -5.66 -20.57 -16.08
C VAL A 92 -6.62 -19.45 -15.65
N THR A 93 -6.19 -18.21 -15.81
CA THR A 93 -6.89 -17.01 -15.35
C THR A 93 -7.40 -16.23 -16.55
N LEU A 94 -8.60 -15.65 -16.48
CA LEU A 94 -9.07 -14.75 -17.54
C LEU A 94 -8.15 -13.53 -17.65
N ASN A 95 -7.81 -13.13 -18.88
CA ASN A 95 -7.12 -11.88 -19.12
C ASN A 95 -8.08 -10.72 -18.85
N SER A 96 -8.15 -10.34 -17.56
CA SER A 96 -9.09 -9.38 -17.04
C SER A 96 -8.63 -7.95 -17.35
N GLN A 97 -9.55 -6.99 -17.22
CA GLN A 97 -9.24 -5.58 -17.38
C GLN A 97 -9.03 -4.91 -16.03
N MET A 98 -8.06 -4.00 -16.02
CA MET A 98 -7.85 -2.98 -14.99
C MET A 98 -8.28 -1.63 -15.55
N GLN A 99 -8.54 -0.69 -14.65
CA GLN A 99 -8.85 0.68 -15.01
C GLN A 99 -7.96 1.64 -14.21
N ILE A 100 -7.62 2.75 -14.85
CA ILE A 100 -7.12 3.92 -14.13
C ILE A 100 -8.24 4.47 -13.27
N ASP A 101 -7.99 4.43 -11.97
CA ASP A 101 -8.88 4.95 -10.99
C ASP A 101 -8.38 6.36 -10.64
N SER A 102 -9.03 7.39 -11.17
CA SER A 102 -8.80 8.79 -10.81
C SER A 102 -10.09 9.57 -10.92
N GLU A 103 -10.39 10.38 -9.91
CA GLU A 103 -11.48 11.32 -9.94
C GLU A 103 -11.04 12.66 -10.54
N VAL A 104 -11.88 13.21 -11.39
CA VAL A 104 -11.73 14.57 -11.88
C VAL A 104 -12.44 15.48 -10.87
N THR A 105 -11.66 16.28 -10.14
CA THR A 105 -12.20 17.20 -9.12
C THR A 105 -13.10 18.25 -9.74
N LYS A 106 -14.35 18.39 -9.28
CA LYS A 106 -15.27 19.44 -9.76
C LYS A 106 -14.99 20.82 -9.14
N GLU A 107 -14.17 20.85 -8.09
CA GLU A 107 -13.79 22.08 -7.40
C GLU A 107 -12.58 22.71 -8.09
N THR A 108 -12.71 23.98 -8.43
CA THR A 108 -11.73 24.70 -9.25
C THR A 108 -10.79 25.50 -8.36
N VAL A 109 -9.48 25.20 -8.39
CA VAL A 109 -8.48 26.18 -7.93
C VAL A 109 -8.58 27.40 -8.84
N GLY A 110 -8.55 28.60 -8.25
CA GLY A 110 -8.86 29.86 -8.91
C GLY A 110 -8.23 29.99 -10.30
N LYS A 111 -9.07 30.17 -11.32
CA LYS A 111 -8.75 30.20 -12.77
C LYS A 111 -7.78 31.31 -13.23
N ASN A 112 -7.08 31.98 -12.32
CA ASN A 112 -6.38 33.23 -12.58
C ASN A 112 -4.86 33.08 -12.52
N GLN A 113 -4.27 32.23 -13.37
CA GLN A 113 -2.86 32.34 -13.74
C GLN A 113 -2.67 32.09 -15.23
N ALA A 114 -3.40 32.85 -16.06
CA ALA A 114 -3.13 32.88 -17.49
C ALA A 114 -1.78 33.58 -17.72
N ASN A 115 -0.69 32.81 -17.72
CA ASN A 115 0.67 33.06 -18.28
C ASN A 115 1.86 32.68 -17.36
N THR A 116 1.63 32.17 -16.15
CA THR A 116 2.68 31.69 -15.24
C THR A 116 2.57 30.18 -15.03
N THR A 117 3.72 29.51 -14.83
CA THR A 117 3.74 28.12 -14.37
C THR A 117 3.09 28.06 -12.99
N PRO A 118 2.05 27.24 -12.76
CA PRO A 118 1.41 27.16 -11.45
C PRO A 118 2.39 26.62 -10.41
N GLU A 119 2.17 27.01 -9.15
CA GLU A 119 2.76 26.34 -7.98
C GLU A 119 2.01 25.02 -7.73
N THR A 120 2.75 24.01 -7.30
CA THR A 120 2.19 22.74 -6.85
C THR A 120 2.55 22.58 -5.38
N ASN A 121 1.56 22.58 -4.48
CA ASN A 121 1.84 22.63 -3.03
C ASN A 121 2.36 21.31 -2.45
N TYR A 122 2.03 20.17 -3.07
CA TYR A 122 2.34 18.83 -2.53
C TYR A 122 3.82 18.56 -2.25
N PRO A 123 4.82 19.02 -3.05
CA PRO A 123 6.22 18.81 -2.71
C PRO A 123 6.61 19.53 -1.42
N GLU A 124 6.03 20.71 -1.17
CA GLU A 124 6.27 21.45 0.07
C GLU A 124 5.55 20.82 1.27
N ILE A 125 4.31 20.37 1.09
CA ILE A 125 3.52 19.67 2.12
C ILE A 125 4.26 18.42 2.64
N VAL A 126 4.88 17.65 1.75
CA VAL A 126 5.67 16.46 2.14
C VAL A 126 7.12 16.79 2.53
N GLY A 127 7.51 18.07 2.52
CA GLY A 127 8.84 18.53 2.91
C GLY A 127 9.95 18.23 1.89
N ALA A 128 9.62 17.90 0.64
CA ALA A 128 10.62 17.63 -0.40
C ALA A 128 11.53 18.84 -0.68
N THR A 129 11.03 20.06 -0.49
CA THR A 129 11.81 21.31 -0.60
C THR A 129 13.05 21.30 0.27
N ALA A 130 12.94 20.85 1.53
CA ALA A 130 14.07 20.75 2.45
C ALA A 130 15.10 19.70 2.01
N VAL A 131 14.65 18.64 1.32
CA VAL A 131 15.53 17.60 0.76
C VAL A 131 16.32 18.15 -0.44
N TRP A 132 15.68 18.95 -1.30
CA TRP A 132 16.34 19.56 -2.46
C TRP A 132 17.36 20.63 -2.07
N ASP A 133 17.08 21.39 -1.00
CA ASP A 133 17.92 22.49 -0.51
C ASP A 133 19.31 21.99 -0.06
N VAL A 134 19.43 20.72 0.36
CA VAL A 134 20.71 20.05 0.65
C VAL A 134 21.30 19.29 -0.54
N GLY A 135 20.67 19.38 -1.71
CA GLY A 135 21.20 18.89 -2.99
C GLY A 135 20.55 17.62 -3.51
N VAL A 136 19.80 16.85 -2.71
CA VAL A 136 19.21 15.58 -3.10
C VAL A 136 17.93 15.82 -3.92
N LYS A 137 17.97 15.52 -5.23
CA LYS A 137 16.82 15.73 -6.15
C LYS A 137 16.30 14.44 -6.81
N GLY A 138 16.90 13.29 -6.51
CA GLY A 138 16.61 12.03 -7.19
C GLY A 138 17.55 11.73 -8.38
N ASP A 139 18.64 12.48 -8.52
CA ASP A 139 19.57 12.35 -9.64
C ASP A 139 20.11 10.92 -9.76
N GLY A 140 20.16 10.40 -10.98
CA GLY A 140 20.67 9.05 -11.28
C GLY A 140 19.66 7.92 -11.07
N ILE A 141 18.54 8.15 -10.41
CA ILE A 141 17.49 7.14 -10.20
C ILE A 141 16.55 7.08 -11.39
N GLY A 142 16.32 5.89 -11.93
CA GLY A 142 15.27 5.61 -12.90
C GLY A 142 13.95 5.27 -12.23
N VAL A 143 12.88 5.95 -12.66
CA VAL A 143 11.50 5.68 -12.22
C VAL A 143 10.68 5.18 -13.40
N ALA A 144 10.23 3.92 -13.32
CA ALA A 144 9.34 3.31 -14.29
C ALA A 144 7.89 3.67 -13.97
N ILE A 145 7.16 4.11 -15.00
CA ILE A 145 5.74 4.48 -14.91
C ILE A 145 4.96 3.56 -15.83
N ILE A 146 4.24 2.62 -15.23
CA ILE A 146 3.38 1.67 -15.93
C ILE A 146 1.97 2.27 -15.98
N ASP A 147 1.59 2.86 -17.12
CA ASP A 147 0.38 3.70 -17.21
C ASP A 147 -0.11 3.87 -18.68
N THR A 148 -0.82 4.96 -18.99
CA THR A 148 -1.29 5.31 -20.36
C THR A 148 -0.22 5.87 -21.28
N GLY A 149 0.99 6.06 -20.76
CA GLY A 149 2.13 6.63 -21.45
C GLY A 149 2.64 7.91 -20.81
N ILE A 150 3.58 8.58 -21.49
CA ILE A 150 4.17 9.84 -21.03
C ILE A 150 4.33 10.75 -22.25
N GLU A 151 3.79 11.97 -22.18
CA GLU A 151 3.96 12.99 -23.21
C GLU A 151 5.16 13.91 -22.90
N GLN A 152 5.83 14.39 -23.95
CA GLN A 152 7.04 15.23 -23.84
C GLN A 152 6.70 16.73 -23.61
N VAL A 153 5.98 17.01 -22.53
CA VAL A 153 5.67 18.36 -22.05
C VAL A 153 6.91 19.04 -21.44
N ASN A 154 6.86 20.37 -21.23
CA ASN A 154 8.03 21.16 -20.82
C ASN A 154 8.72 20.65 -19.54
N GLY A 155 7.94 20.36 -18.50
CA GLY A 155 8.45 19.85 -17.23
C GLY A 155 8.96 18.41 -17.26
N LEU A 156 8.76 17.68 -18.36
CA LEU A 156 9.19 16.26 -18.48
C LEU A 156 10.22 16.04 -19.59
N LYS A 157 10.36 16.97 -20.54
CA LYS A 157 11.36 16.87 -21.60
C LYS A 157 12.78 17.21 -21.10
N LYS A 158 12.90 18.07 -20.08
CA LYS A 158 14.16 18.62 -19.56
C LYS A 158 14.51 18.11 -18.18
N ASP A 159 15.80 17.99 -17.89
CA ASP A 159 16.30 17.77 -16.54
C ASP A 159 16.38 19.06 -15.70
N THR A 160 16.79 18.94 -14.43
CA THR A 160 17.03 20.06 -13.50
C THR A 160 18.17 21.00 -13.94
N ASN A 161 19.01 20.56 -14.89
CA ASN A 161 20.07 21.34 -15.51
C ASN A 161 19.65 21.95 -16.86
N GLY A 162 18.42 21.68 -17.32
CA GLY A 162 17.88 22.15 -18.59
C GLY A 162 18.27 21.32 -19.81
N HIS A 163 18.92 20.16 -19.64
CA HIS A 163 19.22 19.22 -20.73
C HIS A 163 17.99 18.44 -21.15
N ASN A 164 17.84 18.15 -22.45
CA ASN A 164 16.75 17.29 -22.90
C ASN A 164 17.09 15.81 -22.72
N GLY A 165 16.08 14.94 -22.73
CA GLY A 165 16.26 13.48 -22.76
C GLY A 165 16.06 12.78 -21.42
N ARG A 166 15.29 13.39 -20.52
CA ARG A 166 14.94 12.79 -19.21
C ARG A 166 14.12 11.50 -19.32
N ILE A 167 13.32 11.37 -20.37
CA ILE A 167 12.64 10.10 -20.68
C ILE A 167 13.68 9.21 -21.37
N VAL A 168 14.34 8.37 -20.58
CA VAL A 168 15.49 7.55 -21.00
C VAL A 168 15.08 6.20 -21.57
N GLY A 169 13.90 5.70 -21.19
CA GLY A 169 13.34 4.44 -21.68
C GLY A 169 11.86 4.61 -22.08
N TRP A 170 11.44 3.89 -23.11
CA TRP A 170 10.07 3.93 -23.62
C TRP A 170 9.67 2.61 -24.27
N VAL A 171 8.49 2.09 -23.91
CA VAL A 171 7.82 0.99 -24.60
C VAL A 171 6.31 1.20 -24.62
N ASP A 172 5.66 0.75 -25.69
CA ASP A 172 4.22 0.86 -25.89
C ASP A 172 3.62 -0.47 -26.32
N PHE A 173 2.92 -1.12 -25.40
CA PHE A 173 2.25 -2.40 -25.61
C PHE A 173 0.86 -2.26 -26.27
N ILE A 174 0.35 -1.03 -26.43
CA ILE A 174 -0.98 -0.80 -27.00
C ILE A 174 -0.89 -0.58 -28.52
N ASP A 175 -0.10 0.40 -28.96
CA ASP A 175 -0.01 0.78 -30.38
C ASP A 175 1.39 0.58 -31.00
N GLY A 176 2.37 0.10 -30.22
CA GLY A 176 3.74 -0.10 -30.68
C GLY A 176 4.45 1.20 -31.11
N LYS A 177 4.07 2.35 -30.54
CA LYS A 177 4.68 3.64 -30.86
C LYS A 177 6.12 3.66 -30.37
N ARG A 178 7.02 4.12 -31.24
CA ARG A 178 8.45 4.25 -30.93
C ARG A 178 8.79 5.50 -30.13
N ASN A 179 7.92 6.49 -30.14
CA ASN A 179 8.13 7.76 -29.44
C ASN A 179 7.14 7.84 -28.27
N PRO A 180 7.55 8.45 -27.14
CA PRO A 180 6.66 8.73 -26.01
C PRO A 180 5.40 9.48 -26.46
N THR A 181 4.27 9.02 -25.96
CA THR A 181 2.96 9.64 -26.19
C THR A 181 2.03 9.24 -25.06
N ASP A 182 1.02 10.07 -24.79
CA ASP A 182 -0.01 9.76 -23.82
C ASP A 182 -1.38 10.26 -24.30
N PRO A 183 -2.12 9.42 -25.06
CA PRO A 183 -3.44 9.80 -25.56
C PRO A 183 -4.48 10.04 -24.46
N ASN A 184 -4.32 9.43 -23.28
CA ASN A 184 -5.25 9.56 -22.18
C ASN A 184 -4.95 10.79 -21.31
N GLY A 185 -3.69 10.95 -20.91
CA GLY A 185 -3.17 12.06 -20.11
C GLY A 185 -2.79 11.70 -18.68
N HIS A 186 -3.28 10.57 -18.14
CA HIS A 186 -3.04 10.17 -16.76
C HIS A 186 -1.55 9.91 -16.48
N GLY A 187 -0.88 9.08 -17.27
CA GLY A 187 0.53 8.76 -17.05
C GLY A 187 1.46 9.98 -17.13
N THR A 188 1.14 10.98 -17.98
CA THR A 188 1.85 12.27 -18.00
C THR A 188 1.63 13.07 -16.71
N HIS A 189 0.41 13.05 -16.17
CA HIS A 189 0.08 13.69 -14.89
C HIS A 189 0.88 13.06 -13.74
N ILE A 190 0.90 11.72 -13.66
CA ILE A 190 1.68 10.94 -12.69
C ILE A 190 3.18 11.22 -12.83
N ALA A 191 3.72 11.20 -14.04
CA ALA A 191 5.13 11.54 -14.30
C ALA A 191 5.48 12.96 -13.84
N GLY A 192 4.55 13.90 -14.00
CA GLY A 192 4.69 15.25 -13.50
C GLY A 192 4.76 15.34 -11.97
N VAL A 193 3.90 14.59 -11.26
CA VAL A 193 3.92 14.58 -9.78
C VAL A 193 5.26 14.08 -9.26
N ILE A 194 5.81 13.07 -9.93
CA ILE A 194 7.12 12.50 -9.57
C ILE A 194 8.24 13.48 -9.93
N ALA A 195 8.31 13.97 -11.16
CA ALA A 195 9.57 14.42 -11.77
C ALA A 195 9.50 15.77 -12.50
N ASN A 196 8.42 16.54 -12.37
CA ASN A 196 8.31 17.82 -13.06
C ASN A 196 9.46 18.80 -12.70
N SER A 197 10.28 19.13 -13.70
CA SER A 197 11.41 20.08 -13.61
C SER A 197 11.06 21.49 -14.03
N ASP A 198 9.79 21.86 -14.16
CA ASP A 198 9.43 23.28 -14.25
C ASP A 198 9.43 23.89 -12.84
N ILE A 199 9.93 25.13 -12.74
CA ILE A 199 9.87 25.94 -11.52
C ILE A 199 8.52 26.67 -11.51
N GLY A 200 7.77 26.52 -10.43
CA GLY A 200 6.49 27.18 -10.18
C GLY A 200 6.63 28.68 -9.89
N ALA A 201 5.49 29.35 -9.72
CA ALA A 201 5.44 30.78 -9.38
C ALA A 201 6.06 31.11 -8.01
N ASP A 202 6.14 30.12 -7.13
CA ASP A 202 6.79 30.11 -5.81
C ASP A 202 8.32 29.99 -5.88
N GLY A 203 8.90 29.72 -7.05
CA GLY A 203 10.33 29.49 -7.22
C GLY A 203 10.80 28.09 -6.82
N LYS A 204 9.88 27.13 -6.65
CA LYS A 204 10.18 25.74 -6.28
C LYS A 204 9.90 24.79 -7.45
N TRP A 205 10.49 23.59 -7.43
CA TRP A 205 10.20 22.57 -8.43
C TRP A 205 8.81 22.03 -8.24
N ASN A 206 8.14 21.73 -9.36
CA ASN A 206 6.77 21.25 -9.31
C ASN A 206 6.64 19.73 -9.08
N GLY A 207 7.69 18.92 -9.25
CA GLY A 207 7.69 17.47 -8.95
C GLY A 207 8.44 17.14 -7.66
N VAL A 208 8.10 16.03 -7.00
CA VAL A 208 8.69 15.62 -5.71
C VAL A 208 10.17 15.24 -5.82
N ALA A 209 10.56 14.50 -6.86
CA ALA A 209 11.92 14.10 -7.16
C ALA A 209 12.31 14.64 -8.54
N PRO A 210 12.54 15.96 -8.65
CA PRO A 210 12.65 16.62 -9.94
C PRO A 210 13.91 16.23 -10.69
N GLY A 211 14.86 15.48 -10.13
CA GLY A 211 16.13 15.05 -10.76
C GLY A 211 16.12 13.65 -11.39
N VAL A 212 15.05 12.86 -11.20
CA VAL A 212 15.02 11.46 -11.69
C VAL A 212 15.01 11.36 -13.21
N ASN A 213 15.41 10.18 -13.71
CA ASN A 213 15.17 9.75 -15.07
C ASN A 213 13.82 9.02 -15.16
N LEU A 214 13.09 9.23 -16.25
CA LEU A 214 11.78 8.63 -16.46
C LEU A 214 11.86 7.48 -17.46
N VAL A 215 11.15 6.39 -17.15
CA VAL A 215 10.97 5.25 -18.05
C VAL A 215 9.47 5.06 -18.26
N GLY A 216 8.98 5.37 -19.47
CA GLY A 216 7.56 5.28 -19.79
C GLY A 216 7.17 3.92 -20.35
N ILE A 217 6.23 3.24 -19.70
CA ILE A 217 5.76 1.91 -20.07
C ILE A 217 4.26 2.00 -20.28
N ARG A 218 3.84 2.14 -21.54
CA ARG A 218 2.44 2.29 -21.89
C ARG A 218 1.75 0.93 -22.00
N VAL A 219 0.81 0.68 -21.10
CA VAL A 219 0.00 -0.56 -21.01
C VAL A 219 -1.50 -0.29 -20.98
N ALA A 220 -1.91 0.98 -20.86
CA ALA A 220 -3.30 1.40 -20.87
C ALA A 220 -3.64 2.20 -22.14
N ASN A 221 -4.84 1.99 -22.66
CA ASN A 221 -5.31 2.66 -23.87
C ASN A 221 -5.79 4.10 -23.61
N GLU A 222 -6.24 4.79 -24.67
CA GLU A 222 -6.72 6.18 -24.58
C GLU A 222 -7.88 6.38 -23.57
N ASN A 223 -8.65 5.34 -23.27
CA ASN A 223 -9.77 5.37 -22.32
C ASN A 223 -9.36 4.97 -20.90
N GLY A 224 -8.08 4.68 -20.66
CA GLY A 224 -7.55 4.29 -19.35
C GLY A 224 -7.82 2.83 -18.96
N TYR A 225 -8.10 1.96 -19.93
CA TYR A 225 -8.22 0.52 -19.70
C TYR A 225 -6.93 -0.21 -20.08
N ALA A 226 -6.53 -1.17 -19.25
CA ALA A 226 -5.39 -2.05 -19.47
C ALA A 226 -5.81 -3.51 -19.29
N ASN A 227 -5.32 -4.42 -20.12
CA ASN A 227 -5.50 -5.86 -19.89
C ASN A 227 -4.34 -6.38 -19.04
N TYR A 228 -4.59 -7.38 -18.19
CA TYR A 228 -3.55 -8.00 -17.36
C TYR A 228 -2.34 -8.44 -18.19
N GLU A 229 -2.56 -9.01 -19.37
CA GLU A 229 -1.48 -9.44 -20.28
C GLU A 229 -0.54 -8.29 -20.67
N ASP A 230 -1.07 -7.11 -21.01
CA ASP A 230 -0.27 -5.94 -21.41
C ASP A 230 0.47 -5.37 -20.20
N VAL A 231 -0.17 -5.37 -19.03
CA VAL A 231 0.40 -4.93 -17.76
C VAL A 231 1.59 -5.80 -17.34
N ILE A 232 1.42 -7.13 -17.39
CA ILE A 232 2.48 -8.08 -17.00
C ILE A 232 3.65 -8.00 -17.96
N GLN A 233 3.41 -7.82 -19.27
CA GLN A 233 4.49 -7.54 -20.22
C GLN A 233 5.22 -6.22 -19.89
N GLY A 234 4.50 -5.19 -19.46
CA GLY A 234 5.08 -3.93 -18.99
C GLY A 234 5.98 -4.11 -17.76
N ILE A 235 5.53 -4.87 -16.76
CA ILE A 235 6.31 -5.17 -15.55
C ILE A 235 7.54 -6.01 -15.92
N GLN A 236 7.38 -7.03 -16.74
CA GLN A 236 8.50 -7.85 -17.24
C GLN A 236 9.54 -6.98 -17.95
N TRP A 237 9.11 -6.10 -18.84
CA TRP A 237 10.01 -5.20 -19.57
C TRP A 237 10.78 -4.27 -18.63
N ALA A 238 10.13 -3.75 -17.57
CA ALA A 238 10.78 -2.93 -16.55
C ALA A 238 11.90 -3.68 -15.83
N VAL A 239 11.68 -4.95 -15.48
CA VAL A 239 12.68 -5.81 -14.85
C VAL A 239 13.82 -6.15 -15.83
N GLU A 240 13.49 -6.49 -17.07
CA GLU A 240 14.49 -6.80 -18.12
C GLU A 240 15.42 -5.63 -18.44
N HIS A 241 14.94 -4.39 -18.31
CA HIS A 241 15.71 -3.16 -18.60
C HIS A 241 16.11 -2.41 -17.32
N GLN A 242 16.03 -3.07 -16.16
CA GLN A 242 16.33 -2.48 -14.86
C GLN A 242 17.72 -1.87 -14.83
N ASP A 243 18.74 -2.66 -15.22
CA ASP A 243 20.13 -2.22 -15.24
C ASP A 243 20.41 -1.16 -16.32
N GLU A 244 19.72 -1.23 -17.46
CA GLU A 244 19.91 -0.30 -18.58
C GLU A 244 19.54 1.13 -18.19
N TYR A 245 18.42 1.29 -17.47
CA TYR A 245 17.88 2.60 -17.10
C TYR A 245 18.03 2.93 -15.61
N ASN A 246 18.73 2.08 -14.86
CA ASN A 246 18.82 2.14 -13.39
C ASN A 246 17.44 2.28 -12.74
N ILE A 247 16.48 1.43 -13.14
CA ILE A 247 15.12 1.44 -12.60
C ILE A 247 15.19 0.98 -11.15
N ARG A 248 14.93 1.90 -10.21
CA ARG A 248 14.91 1.59 -8.77
C ARG A 248 13.53 1.76 -8.17
N VAL A 249 12.65 2.50 -8.84
CA VAL A 249 11.25 2.70 -8.42
C VAL A 249 10.33 2.38 -9.59
N LEU A 250 9.25 1.65 -9.31
CA LEU A 250 8.15 1.38 -10.23
C LEU A 250 6.88 1.96 -9.63
N ASN A 251 6.30 2.95 -10.31
CA ASN A 251 4.99 3.50 -9.98
C ASN A 251 3.89 2.72 -10.71
N PHE A 252 2.89 2.27 -9.96
CA PHE A 252 1.73 1.53 -10.46
C PHE A 252 0.43 2.20 -10.00
N SER A 253 -0.16 3.01 -10.88
CA SER A 253 -1.31 3.87 -10.56
C SER A 253 -2.61 3.38 -11.23
N MET A 254 -2.86 2.08 -11.18
CA MET A 254 -4.07 1.42 -11.69
C MET A 254 -4.60 0.43 -10.65
N SER A 255 -5.90 0.14 -10.71
CA SER A 255 -6.52 -0.82 -9.80
C SER A 255 -7.41 -1.83 -10.55
N ALA A 256 -7.55 -3.00 -9.95
CA ALA A 256 -8.57 -3.97 -10.28
C ALA A 256 -9.23 -4.53 -9.01
N GLU A 257 -10.41 -5.09 -9.20
CA GLU A 257 -11.11 -5.84 -8.17
C GLU A 257 -10.30 -7.08 -7.75
N VAL A 258 -10.28 -7.36 -6.45
CA VAL A 258 -9.64 -8.56 -5.90
C VAL A 258 -10.49 -9.79 -6.21
N ARG A 259 -9.94 -10.73 -6.99
CA ARG A 259 -10.62 -11.97 -7.43
C ARG A 259 -9.97 -13.25 -6.89
N SER A 260 -8.83 -13.11 -6.24
CA SER A 260 -8.02 -14.17 -5.67
C SER A 260 -7.23 -13.62 -4.48
N PRO A 261 -6.68 -14.48 -3.60
CA PRO A 261 -5.66 -14.06 -2.64
C PRO A 261 -4.49 -13.36 -3.34
N TYR A 262 -3.72 -12.55 -2.62
CA TYR A 262 -2.66 -11.75 -3.26
C TYR A 262 -1.66 -12.62 -4.05
N TRP A 263 -1.30 -13.80 -3.54
CA TRP A 263 -0.35 -14.72 -4.18
C TRP A 263 -0.90 -15.43 -5.41
N GLY A 264 -2.22 -15.44 -5.62
CA GLY A 264 -2.87 -16.07 -6.77
C GLY A 264 -3.16 -15.12 -7.93
N ASP A 265 -2.98 -13.80 -7.75
CA ASP A 265 -3.19 -12.82 -8.82
C ASP A 265 -1.92 -12.66 -9.69
N PRO A 266 -2.00 -12.85 -11.02
CA PRO A 266 -0.83 -12.78 -11.90
C PRO A 266 -0.08 -11.44 -11.90
N ILE A 267 -0.77 -10.31 -11.65
CA ILE A 267 -0.12 -8.99 -11.55
C ILE A 267 0.62 -8.87 -10.23
N ASN A 268 0.00 -9.32 -9.13
CA ASN A 268 0.69 -9.35 -7.83
C ASN A 268 1.96 -10.20 -7.89
N GLN A 269 1.91 -11.37 -8.51
CA GLN A 269 3.09 -12.22 -8.68
C GLN A 269 4.18 -11.52 -9.52
N ALA A 270 3.81 -10.86 -10.62
CA ALA A 270 4.78 -10.12 -11.44
C ALA A 270 5.43 -8.96 -10.65
N LEU A 271 4.64 -8.23 -9.84
CA LEU A 271 5.16 -7.14 -9.00
C LEU A 271 5.98 -7.64 -7.80
N MET A 272 5.63 -8.78 -7.22
CA MET A 272 6.45 -9.47 -6.20
C MET A 272 7.79 -9.89 -6.79
N TYR A 273 7.80 -10.39 -8.03
CA TYR A 273 9.05 -10.66 -8.72
C TYR A 273 9.88 -9.38 -8.89
N ALA A 274 9.28 -8.28 -9.38
CA ALA A 274 9.98 -7.00 -9.48
C ALA A 274 10.54 -6.50 -8.13
N TRP A 275 9.77 -6.63 -7.04
CA TRP A 275 10.22 -6.35 -5.67
C TRP A 275 11.44 -7.19 -5.29
N SER A 276 11.42 -8.49 -5.58
CA SER A 276 12.53 -9.40 -5.30
C SER A 276 13.82 -9.05 -6.06
N GLN A 277 13.71 -8.35 -7.21
CA GLN A 277 14.85 -7.85 -7.98
C GLN A 277 15.39 -6.51 -7.46
N GLY A 278 14.88 -6.01 -6.34
CA GLY A 278 15.35 -4.76 -5.72
C GLY A 278 14.70 -3.49 -6.27
N ILE A 279 13.62 -3.62 -7.05
CA ILE A 279 12.81 -2.48 -7.50
C ILE A 279 11.78 -2.14 -6.41
N VAL A 280 11.78 -0.89 -5.93
CA VAL A 280 10.75 -0.40 -5.03
C VAL A 280 9.45 -0.23 -5.80
N VAL A 281 8.43 -0.99 -5.46
CA VAL A 281 7.10 -0.89 -6.09
C VAL A 281 6.17 -0.07 -5.21
N VAL A 282 5.62 1.01 -5.79
CA VAL A 282 4.66 1.89 -5.13
C VAL A 282 3.34 1.85 -5.90
N THR A 283 2.27 1.45 -5.22
CA THR A 283 0.94 1.28 -5.79
C THR A 283 -0.10 2.17 -5.11
N ALA A 284 -1.10 2.59 -5.87
CA ALA A 284 -2.30 3.21 -5.33
C ALA A 284 -3.12 2.20 -4.50
N ALA A 285 -3.79 2.66 -3.44
CA ALA A 285 -4.73 1.84 -2.67
C ALA A 285 -6.03 1.53 -3.45
N GLY A 286 -6.42 2.42 -4.37
CA GLY A 286 -7.70 2.40 -5.08
C GLY A 286 -8.62 3.55 -4.63
N ASN A 287 -9.65 3.85 -5.42
CA ASN A 287 -10.61 4.92 -5.12
C ASN A 287 -12.03 4.39 -4.85
N ASN A 288 -12.15 3.16 -4.32
CA ASN A 288 -13.45 2.53 -4.01
C ASN A 288 -13.80 2.61 -2.52
N GLY A 289 -13.16 3.52 -1.78
CA GLY A 289 -13.40 3.75 -0.37
C GLY A 289 -14.79 4.37 -0.07
N PRO A 290 -15.04 4.71 1.20
CA PRO A 290 -14.13 4.61 2.35
C PRO A 290 -14.29 3.29 3.12
N GLU A 291 -15.15 2.40 2.62
CA GLU A 291 -15.51 1.15 3.29
C GLU A 291 -14.32 0.18 3.36
N ALA A 292 -14.32 -0.67 4.37
CA ALA A 292 -13.32 -1.73 4.50
C ALA A 292 -13.35 -2.72 3.31
N LEU A 293 -12.25 -3.44 3.08
CA LEU A 293 -12.04 -4.34 1.94
C LEU A 293 -12.07 -3.64 0.56
N SER A 294 -11.96 -2.31 0.52
CA SER A 294 -11.99 -1.56 -0.75
C SER A 294 -10.62 -1.42 -1.41
N VAL A 295 -9.54 -1.89 -0.76
CA VAL A 295 -8.20 -1.96 -1.36
C VAL A 295 -8.19 -2.99 -2.49
N GLY A 296 -7.82 -2.56 -3.69
CA GLY A 296 -7.80 -3.38 -4.90
C GLY A 296 -6.45 -4.07 -5.17
N VAL A 297 -6.36 -4.77 -6.30
CA VAL A 297 -5.08 -5.26 -6.87
C VAL A 297 -4.36 -4.10 -7.57
N PRO A 298 -3.05 -3.89 -7.35
CA PRO A 298 -2.13 -4.67 -6.52
C PRO A 298 -1.93 -4.13 -5.09
N GLY A 299 -2.72 -3.13 -4.67
CA GLY A 299 -2.66 -2.54 -3.33
C GLY A 299 -2.88 -3.53 -2.18
N ASN A 300 -3.54 -4.67 -2.46
CA ASN A 300 -3.77 -5.75 -1.50
C ASN A 300 -2.52 -6.59 -1.18
N ASN A 301 -1.44 -6.40 -1.91
CA ASN A 301 -0.19 -7.14 -1.74
C ASN A 301 0.59 -6.69 -0.49
N PRO A 302 1.03 -7.62 0.39
CA PRO A 302 1.70 -7.26 1.65
C PRO A 302 3.12 -6.70 1.47
N TYR A 303 3.84 -7.09 0.42
CA TYR A 303 5.22 -6.63 0.20
C TYR A 303 5.26 -5.18 -0.28
N LEU A 304 4.41 -4.82 -1.24
CA LEU A 304 4.45 -3.52 -1.94
C LEU A 304 4.12 -2.36 -1.00
N ILE A 305 4.48 -1.14 -1.43
CA ILE A 305 4.09 0.11 -0.76
C ILE A 305 2.76 0.57 -1.34
N THR A 306 1.69 0.42 -0.57
CA THR A 306 0.33 0.82 -0.92
C THR A 306 0.00 2.17 -0.29
N VAL A 307 -0.44 3.12 -1.11
CA VAL A 307 -0.60 4.52 -0.69
C VAL A 307 -2.06 4.96 -0.79
N GLY A 308 -2.63 5.40 0.34
CA GLY A 308 -3.92 6.08 0.39
C GLY A 308 -3.79 7.60 0.19
N ALA A 309 -4.92 8.29 0.04
CA ALA A 309 -4.95 9.72 -0.22
C ALA A 309 -5.38 10.53 1.01
N PHE A 310 -4.79 11.71 1.18
CA PHE A 310 -5.37 12.78 1.99
C PHE A 310 -5.49 14.08 1.17
N THR A 311 -6.27 15.02 1.69
CA THR A 311 -6.42 16.36 1.13
C THR A 311 -6.11 17.41 2.19
N ASP A 312 -5.50 18.51 1.77
CA ASP A 312 -5.22 19.67 2.63
C ASP A 312 -6.40 20.67 2.69
N ALA A 313 -7.57 20.29 2.14
CA ALA A 313 -8.74 21.14 1.98
C ALA A 313 -8.50 22.49 1.24
N TYR A 314 -7.51 22.55 0.36
CA TYR A 314 -7.01 23.77 -0.30
C TYR A 314 -6.35 24.77 0.65
N THR A 315 -5.94 24.31 1.82
CA THR A 315 -5.28 25.07 2.88
C THR A 315 -3.98 24.38 3.29
N PRO A 316 -2.93 24.39 2.44
CA PRO A 316 -1.68 23.63 2.64
C PRO A 316 -0.94 23.91 3.96
N TRP A 317 -1.25 25.02 4.62
CA TRP A 317 -0.64 25.46 5.88
C TRP A 317 -1.54 25.29 7.11
N ASN A 318 -2.76 24.80 6.91
CA ASN A 318 -3.71 24.49 7.96
C ASN A 318 -3.88 22.98 8.04
N TRP A 319 -3.36 22.36 9.09
CA TRP A 319 -3.42 20.90 9.25
C TRP A 319 -4.70 20.44 9.96
N THR A 320 -5.49 21.39 10.46
CA THR A 320 -6.62 21.11 11.35
C THR A 320 -7.90 20.73 10.60
N ASP A 321 -7.97 21.03 9.31
CA ASP A 321 -9.07 20.68 8.41
C ASP A 321 -8.70 19.60 7.38
N ASP A 322 -7.45 19.13 7.36
CA ASP A 322 -7.02 18.02 6.51
C ASP A 322 -7.77 16.73 6.83
N TYR A 323 -8.18 16.01 5.79
CA TYR A 323 -8.92 14.75 5.94
C TYR A 323 -8.58 13.72 4.86
N ILE A 324 -8.97 12.47 5.08
CA ILE A 324 -8.91 11.39 4.09
C ILE A 324 -10.18 11.47 3.21
N PRO A 325 -10.07 11.76 1.90
CA PRO A 325 -11.22 11.79 1.00
C PRO A 325 -11.94 10.45 0.99
N SER A 326 -13.27 10.49 0.87
CA SER A 326 -14.11 9.29 0.88
C SER A 326 -13.76 8.30 -0.23
N PHE A 327 -13.18 8.75 -1.33
CA PHE A 327 -12.76 7.85 -2.39
C PHE A 327 -11.59 6.96 -1.95
N SER A 328 -10.71 7.39 -1.04
CA SER A 328 -9.50 6.64 -0.69
C SER A 328 -9.86 5.27 -0.13
N SER A 329 -9.46 4.21 -0.84
CA SER A 329 -9.69 2.84 -0.39
C SER A 329 -9.04 2.58 0.97
N ALA A 330 -9.74 1.78 1.78
CA ALA A 330 -9.40 1.44 3.15
C ALA A 330 -9.39 -0.08 3.34
N GLY A 331 -8.47 -0.53 4.19
CA GLY A 331 -8.32 -1.92 4.58
C GLY A 331 -9.38 -2.39 5.57
N PRO A 332 -9.19 -3.58 6.15
CA PRO A 332 -8.12 -4.52 5.82
C PRO A 332 -8.22 -5.02 4.38
N THR A 333 -7.19 -5.72 3.92
CA THR A 333 -7.30 -6.50 2.68
C THR A 333 -8.10 -7.78 2.93
N GLN A 334 -8.48 -8.49 1.85
CA GLN A 334 -9.19 -9.77 1.92
C GLN A 334 -8.37 -10.83 2.67
N ASP A 335 -7.04 -10.72 2.65
CA ASP A 335 -6.10 -11.60 3.35
C ASP A 335 -5.71 -11.07 4.75
N GLY A 336 -6.40 -10.03 5.25
CA GLY A 336 -6.27 -9.54 6.63
C GLY A 336 -5.14 -8.52 6.85
N PHE A 337 -4.46 -8.03 5.82
CA PHE A 337 -3.39 -7.05 5.98
C PHE A 337 -3.92 -5.65 6.27
N ILE A 338 -3.19 -4.91 7.11
CA ILE A 338 -3.39 -3.47 7.27
C ILE A 338 -2.92 -2.78 5.99
N LYS A 339 -3.84 -2.11 5.31
CA LYS A 339 -3.58 -1.28 4.14
C LYS A 339 -4.50 -0.05 4.18
N PRO A 340 -4.10 1.10 3.62
CA PRO A 340 -2.79 1.37 3.00
C PRO A 340 -1.63 1.31 4.01
N ASP A 341 -0.38 1.25 3.53
CA ASP A 341 0.78 1.30 4.44
C ASP A 341 0.98 2.71 5.00
N LEU A 342 0.69 3.74 4.18
CA LEU A 342 0.74 5.15 4.54
C LEU A 342 -0.14 5.99 3.59
N ILE A 343 -0.30 7.28 3.88
CA ILE A 343 -1.06 8.22 3.05
C ILE A 343 -0.19 9.37 2.53
N ALA A 344 -0.58 9.95 1.40
CA ALA A 344 0.07 11.10 0.79
C ALA A 344 -0.96 12.05 0.16
N PRO A 345 -0.58 13.29 -0.22
CA PRO A 345 -1.49 14.22 -0.88
C PRO A 345 -2.08 13.62 -2.17
N GLY A 346 -3.41 13.61 -2.29
CA GLY A 346 -4.14 13.06 -3.44
C GLY A 346 -5.47 13.74 -3.74
N GLY A 347 -5.88 14.76 -2.99
CA GLY A 347 -7.23 15.34 -3.09
C GLY A 347 -7.48 16.33 -4.23
N HIS A 348 -6.45 17.01 -4.74
CA HIS A 348 -6.57 18.04 -5.80
C HIS A 348 -5.19 18.41 -6.37
N ILE A 349 -4.50 17.39 -6.88
CA ILE A 349 -3.12 17.50 -7.31
C ILE A 349 -3.04 18.12 -8.70
N VAL A 350 -2.35 19.26 -8.78
CA VAL A 350 -2.04 19.96 -10.03
C VAL A 350 -0.74 19.39 -10.60
N SER A 351 -0.79 18.87 -11.82
CA SER A 351 0.40 18.35 -12.51
C SER A 351 0.28 18.57 -14.02
N THR A 352 1.36 18.29 -14.76
CA THR A 352 1.39 18.54 -16.20
C THR A 352 0.58 17.51 -16.99
N MET A 353 -0.07 17.94 -18.06
CA MET A 353 -0.84 17.06 -18.96
C MET A 353 -0.93 17.73 -20.34
N ASP A 354 -0.87 16.94 -21.43
CA ASP A 354 -1.15 17.50 -22.76
C ASP A 354 -2.63 17.90 -22.84
N LYS A 355 -2.89 19.16 -23.20
CA LYS A 355 -4.23 19.70 -23.44
C LYS A 355 -5.06 18.93 -24.49
N LYS A 356 -4.41 18.12 -25.33
CA LYS A 356 -5.04 17.27 -26.34
C LYS A 356 -5.38 15.87 -25.84
N SER A 357 -4.89 15.49 -24.65
CA SER A 357 -5.20 14.20 -24.05
C SER A 357 -6.70 14.07 -23.82
N LYS A 358 -7.21 12.84 -23.81
CA LYS A 358 -8.63 12.58 -23.63
C LYS A 358 -9.16 13.18 -22.33
N LEU A 359 -8.46 12.99 -21.20
CA LEU A 359 -8.89 13.54 -19.91
C LEU A 359 -8.97 15.06 -19.92
N ALA A 360 -7.98 15.73 -20.55
CA ALA A 360 -7.98 17.18 -20.67
C ALA A 360 -9.08 17.70 -21.60
N VAL A 361 -9.41 16.96 -22.67
CA VAL A 361 -10.49 17.34 -23.59
C VAL A 361 -11.85 17.15 -22.94
N ASP A 362 -12.05 16.04 -22.25
CA ASP A 362 -13.34 15.66 -21.67
C ASP A 362 -13.68 16.49 -20.42
N ASN A 363 -12.68 17.01 -19.70
CA ASN A 363 -12.88 17.80 -18.47
C ASN A 363 -12.13 19.15 -18.50
N PRO A 364 -12.52 20.07 -19.40
CA PRO A 364 -11.81 21.34 -19.60
C PRO A 364 -11.80 22.27 -18.37
N GLU A 365 -12.71 22.06 -17.42
CA GLU A 365 -12.82 22.81 -16.16
C GLU A 365 -11.67 22.56 -15.18
N ASN A 366 -10.97 21.43 -15.31
CA ASN A 366 -9.82 21.05 -14.49
C ASN A 366 -8.48 21.55 -15.05
N LYS A 367 -8.49 22.24 -16.19
CA LYS A 367 -7.29 22.83 -16.78
C LYS A 367 -6.77 23.94 -15.88
N VAL A 368 -5.49 23.84 -15.55
CA VAL A 368 -4.74 24.87 -14.83
C VAL A 368 -3.69 25.43 -15.78
N GLY A 369 -3.76 26.74 -16.06
CA GLY A 369 -2.84 27.35 -17.01
C GLY A 369 -2.86 26.66 -18.40
N LYS A 370 -1.68 26.52 -19.02
CA LYS A 370 -1.55 26.04 -20.40
C LYS A 370 -1.37 24.53 -20.51
N ASP A 371 -0.49 23.98 -19.69
CA ASP A 371 0.02 22.60 -19.80
C ASP A 371 -0.10 21.86 -18.45
N TYR A 372 -1.03 22.28 -17.57
CA TYR A 372 -1.32 21.67 -16.27
C TYR A 372 -2.81 21.32 -16.10
N PHE A 373 -3.07 20.39 -15.21
CA PHE A 373 -4.37 19.79 -14.96
C PHE A 373 -4.49 19.34 -13.51
N GLN A 374 -5.66 19.53 -12.93
CA GLN A 374 -5.95 19.12 -11.56
C GLN A 374 -6.70 17.79 -11.54
N MET A 375 -6.25 16.85 -10.72
CA MET A 375 -6.87 15.53 -10.55
C MET A 375 -6.86 15.11 -9.07
N ALA A 376 -7.76 14.19 -8.70
CA ALA A 376 -7.75 13.54 -7.40
C ALA A 376 -7.67 12.02 -7.54
N GLY A 377 -7.01 11.39 -6.59
CA GLY A 377 -6.88 9.94 -6.57
C GLY A 377 -5.72 9.46 -5.72
N THR A 378 -5.81 8.20 -5.33
CA THR A 378 -4.70 7.46 -4.72
C THR A 378 -3.54 7.26 -5.70
N SER A 379 -3.80 7.32 -7.01
CA SER A 379 -2.80 7.38 -8.09
C SER A 379 -1.80 8.53 -7.90
N GLN A 380 -2.28 9.74 -7.64
CA GLN A 380 -1.40 10.89 -7.38
C GLN A 380 -0.66 10.74 -6.05
N SER A 381 -1.28 10.11 -5.06
CA SER A 381 -0.64 9.84 -3.76
C SER A 381 0.52 8.85 -3.92
N ALA A 382 0.32 7.77 -4.69
CA ALA A 382 1.36 6.82 -5.05
C ALA A 382 2.51 7.50 -5.83
N ALA A 383 2.19 8.44 -6.71
CA ALA A 383 3.18 9.24 -7.43
C ALA A 383 4.03 10.11 -6.48
N VAL A 384 3.40 10.77 -5.49
CA VAL A 384 4.13 11.53 -4.46
C VAL A 384 5.12 10.62 -3.71
N VAL A 385 4.65 9.47 -3.22
CA VAL A 385 5.51 8.51 -2.49
C VAL A 385 6.59 7.90 -3.38
N SER A 386 6.32 7.70 -4.67
CA SER A 386 7.33 7.26 -5.65
C SER A 386 8.47 8.28 -5.77
N GLY A 387 8.14 9.57 -5.74
CA GLY A 387 9.13 10.64 -5.66
C GLY A 387 9.94 10.59 -4.36
N VAL A 388 9.30 10.44 -3.21
CA VAL A 388 10.00 10.33 -1.91
C VAL A 388 10.93 9.11 -1.89
N ALA A 389 10.47 7.95 -2.38
CA ALA A 389 11.30 6.76 -2.51
C ALA A 389 12.53 7.00 -3.39
N ALA A 390 12.38 7.71 -4.51
CA ALA A 390 13.50 8.07 -5.37
C ALA A 390 14.49 9.04 -4.69
N LEU A 391 14.02 9.98 -3.86
CA LEU A 391 14.90 10.83 -3.05
C LEU A 391 15.68 10.00 -2.02
N MET A 392 15.03 9.03 -1.35
CA MET A 392 15.68 8.13 -0.40
C MET A 392 16.80 7.32 -1.08
N LEU A 393 16.51 6.75 -2.26
CA LEU A 393 17.46 5.94 -3.01
C LEU A 393 18.61 6.75 -3.61
N ALA A 394 18.37 8.01 -3.99
CA ALA A 394 19.43 8.91 -4.43
C ALA A 394 20.36 9.31 -3.27
N ASN A 395 19.83 9.42 -2.05
CA ASN A 395 20.62 9.71 -0.85
C ASN A 395 21.36 8.47 -0.34
N ASN A 396 20.70 7.31 -0.33
CA ASN A 396 21.24 6.04 0.12
C ASN A 396 20.91 4.93 -0.90
N PRO A 397 21.83 4.62 -1.83
CA PRO A 397 21.59 3.64 -2.89
C PRO A 397 21.53 2.19 -2.39
N ASP A 398 21.99 1.91 -1.17
CA ASP A 398 22.06 0.56 -0.58
C ASP A 398 20.73 0.11 0.04
N LEU A 399 19.73 1.00 0.13
CA LEU A 399 18.41 0.64 0.64
C LEU A 399 17.75 -0.41 -0.26
N THR A 400 17.32 -1.52 0.36
CA THR A 400 16.46 -2.51 -0.27
C THR A 400 15.00 -2.04 -0.28
N PRO A 401 14.11 -2.64 -1.10
CA PRO A 401 12.69 -2.28 -1.09
C PRO A 401 12.02 -2.36 0.29
N GLY A 402 12.27 -3.43 1.05
CA GLY A 402 11.76 -3.57 2.40
C GLY A 402 12.31 -2.51 3.38
N MET A 403 13.57 -2.08 3.22
CA MET A 403 14.12 -0.97 4.01
C MET A 403 13.49 0.38 3.64
N VAL A 404 13.22 0.62 2.36
CA VAL A 404 12.50 1.83 1.91
C VAL A 404 11.10 1.87 2.50
N LYS A 405 10.36 0.76 2.40
CA LYS A 405 9.01 0.65 2.97
C LYS A 405 9.01 0.85 4.49
N TYR A 406 9.90 0.17 5.21
CA TYR A 406 10.04 0.34 6.66
C TYR A 406 10.31 1.79 7.05
N ARG A 407 11.28 2.44 6.40
CA ARG A 407 11.61 3.85 6.69
C ARG A 407 10.44 4.79 6.39
N LEU A 408 9.71 4.58 5.30
CA LEU A 408 8.50 5.35 4.98
C LEU A 408 7.43 5.20 6.07
N GLN A 409 7.22 4.00 6.59
CA GLN A 409 6.24 3.73 7.65
C GLN A 409 6.70 4.30 9.00
N ALA A 410 7.94 4.06 9.40
CA ALA A 410 8.51 4.49 10.68
C ALA A 410 8.62 6.02 10.81
N SER A 411 8.76 6.72 9.68
CA SER A 411 8.85 8.19 9.65
C SER A 411 7.54 8.89 9.30
N ALA A 412 6.47 8.14 9.05
CA ALA A 412 5.17 8.70 8.74
C ALA A 412 4.61 9.46 9.95
N ILE A 413 3.90 10.55 9.68
CA ILE A 413 3.30 11.39 10.72
C ILE A 413 1.83 10.99 10.86
N PRO A 414 1.44 10.25 11.92
CA PRO A 414 0.05 9.86 12.11
C PRO A 414 -0.81 11.11 12.36
N GLN A 415 -2.01 11.12 11.78
CA GLN A 415 -2.99 12.13 12.15
C GLN A 415 -3.51 11.78 13.54
N VAL A 416 -3.38 12.72 14.46
CA VAL A 416 -3.91 12.60 15.81
C VAL A 416 -4.77 13.81 16.17
N ASN A 417 -5.78 13.59 16.99
CA ASN A 417 -6.50 14.66 17.66
C ASN A 417 -5.56 15.30 18.70
N LEU A 418 -5.16 16.55 18.46
CA LEU A 418 -4.21 17.26 19.32
C LEU A 418 -4.69 17.48 20.76
N LEU A 419 -6.00 17.35 21.02
CA LEU A 419 -6.58 17.51 22.36
C LEU A 419 -6.61 16.20 23.15
N THR A 420 -6.85 15.07 22.48
CA THR A 420 -7.05 13.77 23.14
C THR A 420 -5.92 12.78 22.91
N GLY A 421 -5.02 13.05 21.96
CA GLY A 421 -3.94 12.14 21.55
C GLY A 421 -4.41 10.97 20.67
N GLU A 422 -5.70 10.86 20.40
CA GLU A 422 -6.28 9.78 19.59
C GLU A 422 -5.86 9.82 18.14
N ALA A 423 -5.81 8.65 17.50
CA ALA A 423 -5.77 8.57 16.05
C ALA A 423 -6.98 9.28 15.43
N GLY A 424 -6.73 10.22 14.51
CA GLY A 424 -7.78 10.90 13.76
C GLY A 424 -8.45 10.02 12.70
N PHE A 425 -7.80 8.92 12.32
CA PHE A 425 -8.30 7.93 11.36
C PHE A 425 -7.90 6.53 11.80
N SER A 426 -8.68 5.53 11.39
CA SER A 426 -8.32 4.12 11.63
C SER A 426 -6.99 3.77 10.94
N VAL A 427 -6.24 2.82 11.51
CA VAL A 427 -5.02 2.28 10.89
C VAL A 427 -5.29 1.69 9.49
N TRP A 428 -6.51 1.20 9.23
CA TRP A 428 -6.93 0.73 7.91
C TRP A 428 -7.25 1.87 6.93
N GLN A 429 -7.24 3.13 7.36
CA GLN A 429 -7.44 4.29 6.52
C GLN A 429 -6.14 5.08 6.32
N GLN A 430 -5.41 5.36 7.41
CA GLN A 430 -4.18 6.15 7.35
C GLN A 430 -2.89 5.33 7.28
N GLY A 431 -2.94 4.03 7.53
CA GLY A 431 -1.74 3.22 7.73
C GLY A 431 -0.89 3.78 8.87
N SER A 432 0.42 3.93 8.63
CA SER A 432 1.35 4.56 9.56
C SER A 432 1.22 6.10 9.63
N GLY A 433 0.41 6.71 8.76
CA GLY A 433 0.23 8.16 8.71
C GLY A 433 0.73 8.79 7.42
N ARG A 434 0.95 10.10 7.45
CA ARG A 434 1.33 10.90 6.27
C ARG A 434 2.81 10.80 5.97
N VAL A 435 3.15 10.63 4.69
CA VAL A 435 4.54 10.66 4.24
C VAL A 435 5.21 12.01 4.54
N PHE A 436 6.45 11.97 5.04
CA PHE A 436 7.27 13.16 5.23
C PHE A 436 8.72 12.90 4.80
N ALA A 437 9.13 13.55 3.70
CA ALA A 437 10.37 13.26 2.99
C ALA A 437 11.64 13.50 3.82
N PRO A 438 11.79 14.59 4.60
CA PRO A 438 13.01 14.83 5.36
C PRO A 438 13.35 13.70 6.34
N LEU A 439 12.37 13.18 7.08
CA LEU A 439 12.58 12.07 8.00
C LEU A 439 12.85 10.77 7.25
N ALA A 440 12.08 10.47 6.21
CA ALA A 440 12.29 9.26 5.40
C ALA A 440 13.70 9.22 4.77
N VAL A 441 14.21 10.35 4.30
CA VAL A 441 15.51 10.47 3.61
C VAL A 441 16.69 10.54 4.59
N PHE A 442 16.60 11.32 5.67
CA PHE A 442 17.75 11.67 6.49
C PHE A 442 17.77 11.11 7.91
N ALA A 443 16.63 10.70 8.48
CA ALA A 443 16.63 10.21 9.86
C ALA A 443 17.46 8.93 9.98
N GLU A 444 18.23 8.81 11.06
CA GLU A 444 18.81 7.54 11.48
C GLU A 444 17.65 6.71 12.05
N ILE A 445 17.23 5.70 11.28
CA ILE A 445 16.15 4.79 11.65
C ILE A 445 16.78 3.42 11.67
N ASP A 446 17.04 2.94 12.88
CA ASP A 446 17.56 1.60 13.13
C ASP A 446 16.39 0.62 13.05
N GLY A 447 16.41 -0.27 12.05
CA GLY A 447 15.41 -1.31 11.89
C GLY A 447 15.63 -2.14 10.64
N GLY A 448 15.07 -3.35 10.65
CA GLY A 448 15.13 -4.28 9.53
C GLY A 448 14.14 -3.94 8.41
N PRO A 449 14.23 -4.63 7.26
CA PRO A 449 13.23 -4.55 6.20
C PRO A 449 11.80 -4.79 6.74
N SER A 450 10.78 -4.13 6.19
CA SER A 450 9.38 -4.28 6.62
C SER A 450 8.82 -5.69 6.41
N ASP A 451 9.45 -6.44 5.50
CA ASP A 451 9.16 -7.84 5.16
C ASP A 451 10.06 -8.82 5.96
N SER A 452 10.66 -8.36 7.06
CA SER A 452 11.40 -9.25 7.98
C SER A 452 10.46 -10.35 8.51
N GLY A 453 10.80 -11.61 8.22
CA GLY A 453 9.97 -12.78 8.54
C GLY A 453 9.10 -13.29 7.38
N MET A 454 9.11 -12.58 6.25
CA MET A 454 8.50 -13.03 5.00
C MET A 454 9.57 -13.52 4.00
N ASP A 455 9.29 -14.62 3.30
CA ASP A 455 10.12 -15.15 2.23
C ASP A 455 9.39 -15.03 0.90
N ILE A 456 9.70 -13.95 0.16
CA ILE A 456 9.04 -13.65 -1.12
C ILE A 456 9.31 -14.71 -2.19
N LEU A 457 10.45 -15.41 -2.14
CA LEU A 457 10.77 -16.44 -3.13
C LEU A 457 9.99 -17.72 -2.83
N ALA A 458 9.88 -18.11 -1.57
CA ALA A 458 9.02 -19.21 -1.17
C ALA A 458 7.53 -18.91 -1.45
N ASP A 459 7.10 -17.65 -1.29
CA ASP A 459 5.74 -17.19 -1.59
C ASP A 459 5.43 -17.23 -3.09
N LEU A 460 6.33 -16.72 -3.93
CA LEU A 460 6.23 -16.84 -5.39
C LEU A 460 6.23 -18.29 -5.89
N ASN A 461 6.84 -19.22 -5.15
CA ASN A 461 6.91 -20.64 -5.48
C ASN A 461 5.76 -21.47 -4.90
N ASP A 462 4.73 -20.84 -4.32
CA ASP A 462 3.56 -21.53 -3.72
C ASP A 462 3.95 -22.44 -2.53
N GLU A 463 5.03 -22.12 -1.82
CA GLU A 463 5.53 -22.91 -0.68
C GLU A 463 5.03 -22.37 0.67
N VAL A 464 4.86 -21.04 0.78
CA VAL A 464 4.37 -20.35 1.99
C VAL A 464 3.55 -19.13 1.60
N HIS A 465 2.48 -18.83 2.32
CA HIS A 465 1.72 -17.59 2.14
C HIS A 465 1.45 -16.95 3.49
N TYR A 466 1.32 -15.64 3.47
CA TYR A 466 1.14 -14.84 4.67
C TYR A 466 -0.30 -14.36 4.78
N VAL A 467 -0.78 -14.25 6.01
CA VAL A 467 -2.06 -13.61 6.31
C VAL A 467 -1.80 -12.47 7.27
N GLY A 468 -2.53 -11.38 7.09
CA GLY A 468 -2.42 -10.25 8.00
C GLY A 468 -3.18 -10.50 9.30
N TYR A 469 -2.91 -9.63 10.27
CA TYR A 469 -3.46 -9.77 11.62
C TYR A 469 -4.92 -9.32 11.73
N SER A 470 -5.56 -8.85 10.67
CA SER A 470 -6.93 -8.35 10.76
C SER A 470 -7.95 -9.49 10.68
N TYR A 471 -8.92 -9.52 11.60
CA TYR A 471 -10.06 -10.43 11.56
C TYR A 471 -11.37 -9.68 11.73
N ARG A 472 -12.48 -10.38 11.45
CA ARG A 472 -13.83 -9.83 11.62
C ARG A 472 -14.52 -10.55 12.77
N ASP A 473 -14.92 -9.80 13.79
CA ASP A 473 -15.55 -10.34 14.99
C ASP A 473 -17.02 -10.74 14.77
N GLU A 474 -17.67 -11.27 15.81
CA GLU A 474 -19.07 -11.70 15.78
C GLU A 474 -20.08 -10.57 15.56
N ASN A 475 -19.69 -9.32 15.85
CA ASN A 475 -20.48 -8.12 15.61
C ASN A 475 -20.26 -7.56 14.20
N GLY A 476 -19.33 -8.14 13.45
CA GLY A 476 -19.00 -7.75 12.09
C GLY A 476 -18.03 -6.58 11.99
N LEU A 477 -17.36 -6.21 13.10
CA LEU A 477 -16.31 -5.20 13.14
C LEU A 477 -14.95 -5.83 12.84
N TYR A 478 -14.08 -5.09 12.16
CA TYR A 478 -12.70 -5.51 11.98
C TYR A 478 -11.91 -5.25 13.26
N GLN A 479 -11.03 -6.19 13.60
CA GLN A 479 -10.16 -6.26 14.77
C GLN A 479 -8.77 -6.73 14.35
N LEU A 480 -7.77 -6.58 15.21
CA LEU A 480 -6.45 -7.19 15.01
C LEU A 480 -6.32 -8.42 15.94
N TYR A 481 -5.61 -9.46 15.53
CA TYR A 481 -5.32 -10.64 16.37
C TYR A 481 -4.27 -10.31 17.44
N GLY A 482 -4.38 -10.95 18.61
CA GLY A 482 -3.40 -10.81 19.70
C GLY A 482 -3.63 -9.58 20.57
N VAL A 483 -4.84 -9.06 20.54
CA VAL A 483 -5.26 -7.87 21.29
C VAL A 483 -6.58 -8.20 21.95
N ASP A 484 -6.52 -8.34 23.27
CA ASP A 484 -7.66 -8.68 24.11
C ASP A 484 -8.76 -7.61 24.02
N GLU A 485 -10.01 -7.97 24.34
CA GLU A 485 -11.16 -7.06 24.42
C GLU A 485 -10.97 -5.89 25.42
N ASN A 486 -9.91 -5.93 26.22
CA ASN A 486 -9.46 -4.86 27.13
C ASN A 486 -8.37 -3.96 26.52
N TRP A 487 -8.17 -4.03 25.20
CA TRP A 487 -7.46 -3.01 24.44
C TRP A 487 -8.25 -1.71 24.54
N ALA A 488 -7.89 -0.81 25.46
CA ALA A 488 -8.55 0.48 25.50
C ALA A 488 -8.31 1.19 24.15
N GLY A 489 -9.41 1.41 23.42
CA GLY A 489 -9.85 2.44 22.43
C GLY A 489 -9.38 2.47 20.96
N GLY A 490 -9.78 1.45 20.20
CA GLY A 490 -10.16 1.72 18.81
C GLY A 490 -9.04 1.82 17.77
N ALA A 491 -7.83 1.36 18.08
CA ALA A 491 -6.90 0.90 17.04
C ALA A 491 -7.26 -0.52 16.53
N GLY A 492 -8.07 -1.25 17.30
CA GLY A 492 -8.69 -2.52 16.92
C GLY A 492 -10.17 -2.39 16.56
N VAL A 493 -10.94 -1.40 17.06
CA VAL A 493 -12.40 -1.31 16.84
C VAL A 493 -12.77 0.07 16.27
N TRP A 494 -13.65 0.13 15.26
CA TRP A 494 -14.25 1.40 14.85
C TRP A 494 -15.33 1.83 15.87
N ASP A 495 -15.04 2.77 16.77
CA ASP A 495 -16.10 3.46 17.55
C ASP A 495 -15.88 4.98 17.82
N GLY A 496 -14.70 5.54 17.55
CA GLY A 496 -14.52 6.99 17.43
C GLY A 496 -14.38 7.82 18.72
N VAL A 497 -13.83 7.28 19.82
CA VAL A 497 -13.44 8.05 21.04
C VAL A 497 -12.21 7.41 21.76
N SER A 498 -11.55 8.17 22.65
CA SER A 498 -10.16 8.12 23.17
C SER A 498 -9.55 6.90 23.89
N ILE A 499 -8.20 6.85 23.91
CA ILE A 499 -7.38 5.90 24.71
C ILE A 499 -6.35 6.58 25.61
N HIS A 500 -6.35 6.13 26.88
CA HIS A 500 -5.23 6.08 27.81
C HIS A 500 -4.75 4.62 27.98
N PRO A 501 -3.45 4.32 28.20
CA PRO A 501 -2.92 2.96 28.08
C PRO A 501 -2.97 2.13 29.37
N ASP A 502 -3.99 1.28 29.49
CA ASP A 502 -4.13 0.29 30.56
C ASP A 502 -4.06 -1.13 29.95
N GLY A 503 -3.01 -1.93 30.27
CA GLY A 503 -2.83 -3.32 29.83
C GLY A 503 -1.39 -3.85 29.81
N GLY A 504 -1.21 -5.18 29.87
CA GLY A 504 0.08 -5.86 29.94
C GLY A 504 0.79 -6.12 28.59
N TYR A 505 2.13 -6.20 28.60
CA TYR A 505 2.99 -6.16 27.41
C TYR A 505 3.82 -7.44 27.23
N TRP A 506 4.05 -7.84 25.97
CA TRP A 506 4.94 -8.95 25.59
C TRP A 506 5.93 -8.51 24.51
N THR A 507 7.24 -8.71 24.72
CA THR A 507 8.30 -8.33 23.78
C THR A 507 9.27 -9.48 23.54
N ASP A 508 9.57 -9.77 22.27
CA ASP A 508 10.65 -10.68 21.86
C ASP A 508 11.82 -9.81 21.33
N GLY A 509 12.79 -9.53 22.22
CA GLY A 509 13.81 -8.49 22.05
C GLY A 509 13.67 -7.36 23.08
N GLY A 510 14.79 -6.83 23.59
CA GLY A 510 14.80 -5.86 24.70
C GLY A 510 14.11 -4.54 24.39
N TYR A 511 13.67 -3.83 25.43
CA TYR A 511 12.91 -2.58 25.33
C TYR A 511 13.80 -1.36 25.60
N TRP A 512 13.75 -0.32 24.74
CA TRP A 512 14.45 0.94 24.95
C TRP A 512 13.55 2.16 24.74
N THR A 513 13.53 3.09 25.70
CA THR A 513 12.85 4.39 25.57
C THR A 513 13.63 5.56 26.15
N ASP A 514 13.52 6.70 25.46
CA ASP A 514 13.86 8.02 25.98
C ASP A 514 12.56 8.74 26.38
N GLY A 515 12.31 8.97 27.69
CA GLY A 515 11.18 9.81 28.17
C GLY A 515 10.29 9.30 29.31
N GLY A 516 10.56 8.12 29.89
CA GLY A 516 9.74 7.51 30.96
C GLY A 516 8.55 6.69 30.44
N PHE A 517 8.10 5.72 31.22
CA PHE A 517 7.18 4.65 30.81
C PHE A 517 6.08 4.42 31.86
N TRP A 518 4.82 4.33 31.43
CA TRP A 518 3.66 4.11 32.31
C TRP A 518 2.72 3.06 31.70
N THR A 519 2.32 2.05 32.48
CA THR A 519 1.37 1.01 32.05
C THR A 519 0.45 0.58 33.19
N ASP A 520 -0.86 0.50 32.97
CA ASP A 520 -1.77 -0.18 33.93
C ASP A 520 -1.92 -1.68 33.58
N GLY A 521 -0.85 -2.46 33.80
CA GLY A 521 -0.81 -3.89 33.47
C GLY A 521 0.54 -4.58 33.72
N SER A 522 0.60 -5.90 33.44
CA SER A 522 1.81 -6.72 33.67
C SER A 522 2.73 -6.81 32.44
N LEU A 523 4.04 -6.66 32.59
CA LEU A 523 4.99 -6.69 31.46
C LEU A 523 5.84 -7.98 31.45
N TRP A 524 6.16 -8.47 30.24
CA TRP A 524 7.03 -9.61 29.99
C TRP A 524 8.07 -9.32 28.89
N SER A 525 9.34 -9.61 29.16
CA SER A 525 10.45 -9.42 28.20
C SER A 525 11.48 -10.54 28.26
N VAL A 526 12.05 -10.90 27.11
CA VAL A 526 13.06 -11.97 26.95
C VAL A 526 14.51 -11.45 27.06
N SER A 527 14.77 -10.14 26.95
CA SER A 527 16.16 -9.65 26.78
C SER A 527 16.50 -8.35 27.53
N GLY A 528 15.64 -7.93 28.46
CA GLY A 528 15.88 -6.81 29.37
C GLY A 528 15.23 -5.49 28.97
N ILE A 529 15.25 -4.52 29.91
CA ILE A 529 14.66 -3.19 29.76
C ILE A 529 15.69 -2.11 30.08
N LEU A 530 15.77 -1.11 29.20
CA LEU A 530 16.56 0.10 29.40
C LEU A 530 15.69 1.34 29.21
N THR A 531 15.60 2.21 30.23
CA THR A 531 14.84 3.46 30.12
C THR A 531 15.64 4.66 30.59
N ASN A 532 15.65 5.75 29.82
CA ASN A 532 16.28 7.02 30.18
C ASN A 532 15.29 7.98 30.88
N GLY A 533 14.44 7.44 31.77
CA GLY A 533 13.36 8.14 32.46
C GLY A 533 12.62 7.22 33.44
N GLY A 534 11.68 7.74 34.23
CA GLY A 534 10.97 6.96 35.26
C GLY A 534 10.03 5.88 34.71
N TYR A 535 9.80 4.82 35.48
CA TYR A 535 8.98 3.66 35.11
C TYR A 535 7.87 3.42 36.13
N TRP A 536 6.65 3.24 35.67
CA TRP A 536 5.47 3.02 36.52
C TRP A 536 4.60 1.88 35.96
N THR A 537 4.19 0.93 36.80
CA THR A 537 3.20 -0.08 36.43
C THR A 537 2.12 -0.29 37.49
N ASP A 538 0.87 -0.51 37.07
CA ASP A 538 -0.22 -0.93 37.98
C ASP A 538 -0.40 -2.48 37.98
N GLY A 539 0.69 -3.22 37.69
CA GLY A 539 0.70 -4.68 37.58
C GLY A 539 2.10 -5.28 37.70
N GLY A 540 2.19 -6.61 37.89
CA GLY A 540 3.48 -7.29 38.10
C GLY A 540 4.35 -7.45 36.84
N TYR A 541 5.65 -7.67 36.98
CA TYR A 541 6.59 -7.74 35.85
C TYR A 541 7.49 -8.97 35.92
N TRP A 542 7.76 -9.59 34.77
CA TRP A 542 8.74 -10.67 34.61
C TRP A 542 9.71 -10.41 33.46
N THR A 543 10.99 -10.73 33.65
CA THR A 543 12.00 -10.62 32.59
C THR A 543 13.08 -11.68 32.68
N ASP A 544 13.43 -12.25 31.52
CA ASP A 544 14.55 -13.18 31.34
C ASP A 544 15.90 -12.44 31.12
N GLY A 545 15.93 -11.13 31.41
CA GLY A 545 17.11 -10.26 31.30
C GLY A 545 17.12 -9.13 32.34
N GLY A 546 18.21 -8.36 32.38
CA GLY A 546 18.40 -7.28 33.36
C GLY A 546 17.56 -6.02 33.11
N TYR A 547 17.39 -5.22 34.15
CA TYR A 547 16.63 -3.96 34.15
C TYR A 547 17.53 -2.78 34.54
N TRP A 548 17.53 -1.72 33.73
CA TRP A 548 18.22 -0.47 34.02
C TRP A 548 17.33 0.74 33.73
N THR A 549 17.25 1.67 34.68
CA THR A 549 16.54 2.95 34.50
C THR A 549 17.33 4.12 35.08
N ASP A 550 17.36 5.24 34.35
CA ASP A 550 17.90 6.53 34.82
C ASP A 550 16.87 7.36 35.62
N GLY A 551 15.71 6.77 35.96
CA GLY A 551 14.63 7.42 36.73
C GLY A 551 14.07 6.53 37.84
N GLY A 552 13.03 6.99 38.55
CA GLY A 552 12.38 6.19 39.62
C GLY A 552 11.49 5.07 39.09
N TYR A 553 11.30 4.01 39.89
CA TYR A 553 10.49 2.83 39.58
C TYR A 553 9.35 2.65 40.60
N TRP A 554 8.13 2.43 40.13
CA TRP A 554 6.96 2.13 40.97
C TRP A 554 6.12 1.02 40.35
N THR A 555 5.66 0.07 41.16
CA THR A 555 4.74 -0.98 40.72
C THR A 555 3.69 -1.34 41.77
N ASP A 556 2.41 -1.47 41.39
CA ASP A 556 1.35 -2.01 42.28
C ASP A 556 1.27 -3.57 42.27
N GLY A 557 2.29 -4.25 41.70
CA GLY A 557 2.37 -5.71 41.62
C GLY A 557 3.76 -6.29 41.96
N GLY A 558 3.93 -7.60 41.85
CA GLY A 558 5.21 -8.28 42.14
C GLY A 558 6.22 -8.21 40.99
N TYR A 559 7.52 -8.33 41.31
CA TYR A 559 8.65 -8.23 40.37
C TYR A 559 9.51 -9.49 40.37
N TRP A 560 9.84 -10.01 39.18
CA TRP A 560 10.71 -11.18 38.99
C TRP A 560 11.66 -10.96 37.81
N THR A 561 12.98 -11.07 38.01
CA THR A 561 13.97 -11.00 36.92
C THR A 561 15.01 -12.12 37.04
N ASP A 562 15.36 -12.76 35.92
CA ASP A 562 16.53 -13.65 35.79
C ASP A 562 17.81 -12.85 35.42
N GLY A 563 17.91 -11.60 35.91
CA GLY A 563 19.00 -10.65 35.65
C GLY A 563 19.18 -9.63 36.79
N GLY A 564 20.03 -8.62 36.61
CA GLY A 564 20.25 -7.56 37.63
C GLY A 564 19.26 -6.39 37.52
N PHE A 565 19.02 -5.67 38.62
CA PHE A 565 18.16 -4.48 38.71
C PHE A 565 18.95 -3.23 39.14
N TRP A 566 18.88 -2.17 38.34
CA TRP A 566 19.59 -0.90 38.56
C TRP A 566 18.65 0.29 38.29
N THR A 567 18.53 1.20 39.26
CA THR A 567 17.76 2.45 39.11
C THR A 567 18.53 3.63 39.69
N ASP A 568 18.70 4.71 38.93
CA ASP A 568 19.25 6.00 39.41
C ASP A 568 18.17 6.88 40.08
N GLY A 569 17.15 6.24 40.68
CA GLY A 569 15.99 6.87 41.32
C GLY A 569 15.43 6.04 42.48
N GLY A 570 14.28 6.44 43.04
CA GLY A 570 13.62 5.68 44.11
C GLY A 570 12.83 4.47 43.60
N TYR A 571 12.68 3.44 44.44
CA TYR A 571 11.95 2.20 44.15
C TYR A 571 10.79 1.96 45.13
N TRP A 572 9.61 1.62 44.61
CA TRP A 572 8.44 1.18 45.39
C TRP A 572 7.70 0.00 44.75
N THR A 573 7.26 -0.97 45.55
CA THR A 573 6.38 -2.08 45.12
C THR A 573 5.37 -2.46 46.22
N ASP A 574 4.12 -2.74 45.85
CA ASP A 574 3.12 -3.39 46.76
C ASP A 574 3.23 -4.94 46.73
N GLY A 575 4.04 -5.52 45.82
CA GLY A 575 4.20 -6.97 45.63
C GLY A 575 5.55 -7.53 46.07
N ALA A 576 5.71 -8.86 45.95
CA ALA A 576 6.98 -9.54 46.24
C ALA A 576 8.05 -9.21 45.19
N PHE A 577 9.31 -9.05 45.60
CA PHE A 577 10.45 -8.75 44.73
C PHE A 577 11.46 -9.91 44.72
N TRP A 578 11.84 -10.37 43.53
CA TRP A 578 12.88 -11.37 43.31
C TRP A 578 13.80 -11.02 42.13
N THR A 579 15.10 -11.18 42.32
CA THR A 579 16.14 -11.04 41.29
C THR A 579 17.23 -12.10 41.47
N ASP A 580 17.60 -12.78 40.38
CA ASP A 580 18.76 -13.69 40.33
C ASP A 580 20.11 -12.95 40.09
N GLY A 581 20.08 -11.61 40.05
CA GLY A 581 21.23 -10.74 39.81
C GLY A 581 21.52 -9.76 40.97
N GLY A 582 22.35 -8.75 40.71
CA GLY A 582 22.65 -7.67 41.67
C GLY A 582 21.56 -6.59 41.70
N TYR A 583 21.40 -5.95 42.86
CA TYR A 583 20.44 -4.86 43.10
C TYR A 583 21.14 -3.55 43.51
N TRP A 584 20.86 -2.45 42.82
CA TRP A 584 21.34 -1.09 43.15
C TRP A 584 20.26 -0.03 42.96
N THR A 585 20.19 0.92 43.90
CA THR A 585 19.31 2.10 43.87
C THR A 585 20.04 3.30 44.48
N ASP A 586 20.03 4.48 43.81
CA ASP A 586 20.52 5.76 44.39
C ASP A 586 19.43 6.46 45.24
N GLY A 587 18.18 5.97 45.17
CA GLY A 587 17.02 6.52 45.88
C GLY A 587 16.53 5.68 47.08
N GLY A 588 15.37 6.04 47.63
CA GLY A 588 14.73 5.28 48.72
C GLY A 588 14.10 3.96 48.26
N TYR A 589 14.09 2.96 49.14
CA TYR A 589 13.53 1.61 48.90
C TYR A 589 12.33 1.33 49.84
N TRP A 590 11.19 0.93 49.25
CA TRP A 590 9.96 0.61 49.98
C TRP A 590 9.26 -0.61 49.34
N THR A 591 8.93 -1.62 50.15
CA THR A 591 8.14 -2.78 49.73
C THR A 591 7.13 -3.14 50.82
N ASP A 592 5.92 -3.51 50.42
CA ASP A 592 4.87 -3.98 51.33
C ASP A 592 4.86 -5.53 51.49
N SER A 593 5.77 -6.25 50.81
CA SER A 593 5.88 -7.73 50.77
C SER A 593 7.34 -8.25 50.95
N GLU A 594 7.63 -9.53 50.64
CA GLU A 594 8.96 -10.16 50.80
C GLU A 594 9.99 -9.70 49.74
N PHE A 595 11.26 -9.55 50.13
CA PHE A 595 12.40 -9.21 49.27
C PHE A 595 13.43 -10.34 49.24
N TRP A 596 13.84 -10.74 48.04
CA TRP A 596 14.87 -11.78 47.84
C TRP A 596 15.82 -11.42 46.69
N THR A 597 17.12 -11.64 46.90
CA THR A 597 18.18 -11.49 45.87
C THR A 597 19.23 -12.57 46.09
N ASP A 598 19.62 -13.27 45.02
CA ASP A 598 20.75 -14.23 45.08
C ASP A 598 22.12 -13.50 44.91
N GLY A 599 22.10 -12.23 44.47
CA GLY A 599 23.26 -11.37 44.24
C GLY A 599 23.60 -10.39 45.38
N GLY A 600 24.39 -9.35 45.05
CA GLY A 600 24.82 -8.32 46.00
C GLY A 600 23.85 -7.13 46.09
N TYR A 601 23.70 -6.55 47.28
CA TYR A 601 22.84 -5.40 47.58
C TYR A 601 23.65 -4.12 47.82
N TRP A 602 23.26 -3.03 47.15
CA TRP A 602 23.92 -1.73 47.20
C TRP A 602 22.88 -0.59 47.28
N THR A 603 23.17 0.44 48.09
CA THR A 603 22.35 1.65 48.30
C THR A 603 23.23 2.86 48.39
#